data_AF-A0AAU3YWM8-F1
#
_entry.id   AF-A0AAU3YWM8-F1
#
_cell.length_a   1.000
_cell.length_b   1.000
_cell.length_c   1.000
_cell.angle_alpha   90.00
_cell.angle_beta   90.00
_cell.angle_gamma   90.00
#
_symmetry.space_group_name_H-M   'P 1'
#
loop_
_entity.id
_entity.type
_entity.pdbx_description
1 polymer ?
#
loop_
_entity_poly.entity_id
_entity_poly.type
_entity_poly.pdbx_seq_one_letter_code
_entity_poly.pdbx_strand_id
1 'polypeptide(L)'
;MTQPNSADTPHSADTTTTAACPTPVPSPSAPRPTVNTLVTAAKKAGTRDLSEFLTATGHSIDDVYRGTGTWTTILRRAELAPTPAELVAGEAELLKRMRAFLHVDDAERAAEYRQFTHDDARSYDDLSEFEQGYARMLFFNLWDKAGGHSTYSEGLASLRSQPAVRAELAQLLDHLVDSGRMRDAQPLEGPHVHIPLHVHHAYNRSEILAAMGVARLGGQLPGFFAQGVLWDAANRTDSLLITLTKNASDFAESVRYKDYPVSRTRFHWESQNATAPESATGQRYQNHAKEGSHVLLFLRKAKDVSPGRAMPWVLLGPATYEKHTGSKPMGITWKLHHPMPDWLYAHLPHTTPTP
;
A
#
# COMPACT_ATOMS: atom_id res chain seq x y z
N MET A 1 -76.22 20.34 23.83
CA MET A 1 -75.90 20.47 22.40
C MET A 1 -75.28 19.16 21.95
N THR A 2 -75.77 18.68 20.80
CA THR A 2 -75.25 17.60 19.96
C THR A 2 -75.45 16.15 20.43
N GLN A 3 -76.17 15.44 19.56
CA GLN A 3 -76.66 14.07 19.59
C GLN A 3 -75.60 13.07 19.04
N PRO A 4 -75.87 11.75 19.10
CA PRO A 4 -74.89 10.67 19.17
C PRO A 4 -74.51 10.15 17.78
N ASN A 5 -73.57 9.19 17.71
CA ASN A 5 -73.53 8.30 16.55
C ASN A 5 -73.12 6.87 16.89
N SER A 6 -73.90 5.97 16.30
CA SER A 6 -73.83 4.51 16.35
C SER A 6 -72.83 3.95 15.34
N ALA A 7 -72.42 2.71 15.58
CA ALA A 7 -71.75 1.78 14.65
C ALA A 7 -72.50 1.68 13.30
N ASP A 8 -71.92 1.27 12.16
CA ASP A 8 -71.05 0.10 11.95
C ASP A 8 -70.39 0.14 10.53
N THR A 9 -69.31 -0.63 10.37
CA THR A 9 -68.40 -0.99 9.23
C THR A 9 -68.98 -1.17 7.80
N PRO A 10 -68.22 -1.55 6.71
CA PRO A 10 -66.77 -1.52 6.37
C PRO A 10 -66.46 -1.02 4.92
N HIS A 11 -65.19 -0.74 4.55
CA HIS A 11 -64.77 -0.78 3.13
C HIS A 11 -63.27 -1.06 2.87
N SER A 12 -63.06 -2.15 2.13
CA SER A 12 -62.10 -2.47 1.07
C SER A 12 -60.70 -1.83 1.02
N ALA A 13 -59.72 -2.74 0.93
CA ALA A 13 -58.33 -2.50 0.56
C ALA A 13 -58.19 -1.92 -0.85
N ASP A 14 -57.27 -0.97 -1.00
CA ASP A 14 -56.71 -0.59 -2.29
C ASP A 14 -55.17 -0.61 -2.21
N THR A 15 -54.57 -1.37 -3.12
CA THR A 15 -53.15 -1.75 -3.10
C THR A 15 -52.40 -0.77 -3.99
N THR A 16 -51.70 0.21 -3.40
CA THR A 16 -50.85 1.11 -4.18
C THR A 16 -49.45 0.49 -4.32
N THR A 17 -49.19 -0.07 -5.49
CA THR A 17 -47.86 -0.49 -5.95
C THR A 17 -46.96 0.74 -6.13
N THR A 18 -46.04 0.97 -5.20
CA THR A 18 -44.97 1.95 -5.38
C THR A 18 -43.92 1.38 -6.34
N ALA A 19 -43.89 1.91 -7.57
CA ALA A 19 -42.89 1.56 -8.56
C ALA A 19 -41.48 1.89 -8.05
N ALA A 20 -40.60 0.88 -8.00
CA ALA A 20 -39.21 1.04 -7.66
C ALA A 20 -38.49 1.90 -8.71
N CYS A 21 -37.85 2.95 -8.26
CA CYS A 21 -36.96 3.78 -9.08
C CYS A 21 -35.81 2.92 -9.62
N PRO A 22 -35.54 2.88 -10.93
CA PRO A 22 -34.43 2.10 -11.45
C PRO A 22 -33.11 2.68 -10.93
N THR A 23 -32.33 1.84 -10.25
CA THR A 23 -30.95 2.11 -9.87
C THR A 23 -30.15 2.48 -11.13
N PRO A 24 -29.35 3.57 -11.11
CA PRO A 24 -28.59 3.98 -12.27
C PRO A 24 -27.58 2.89 -12.62
N VAL A 25 -27.67 2.39 -13.85
CA VAL A 25 -26.65 1.53 -14.46
C VAL A 25 -25.32 2.31 -14.45
N PRO A 26 -24.20 1.73 -13.99
CA PRO A 26 -22.92 2.42 -14.00
C PRO A 26 -22.60 2.82 -15.44
N SER A 27 -22.42 4.12 -15.67
CA SER A 27 -21.99 4.64 -16.97
C SER A 27 -20.67 3.98 -17.38
N PRO A 28 -20.46 3.67 -18.67
CA PRO A 28 -19.19 3.16 -19.14
C PRO A 28 -18.09 4.15 -18.76
N SER A 29 -17.09 3.69 -18.00
CA SER A 29 -15.94 4.51 -17.60
C SER A 29 -15.37 5.17 -18.86
N ALA A 30 -15.22 6.49 -18.84
CA ALA A 30 -14.63 7.23 -19.95
C ALA A 30 -13.34 6.55 -20.45
N PRO A 31 -13.06 6.56 -21.77
CA PRO A 31 -11.87 5.94 -22.30
C PRO A 31 -10.63 6.51 -21.62
N ARG A 32 -9.78 5.60 -21.10
CA ARG A 32 -8.58 5.96 -20.34
C ARG A 32 -7.64 6.82 -21.22
N PRO A 33 -7.09 7.93 -20.70
CA PRO A 33 -6.24 8.82 -21.49
C PRO A 33 -4.95 8.12 -21.93
N THR A 34 -4.54 8.41 -23.16
CA THR A 34 -3.24 8.00 -23.70
C THR A 34 -2.16 9.00 -23.28
N VAL A 35 -0.88 8.60 -23.36
CA VAL A 35 0.23 9.53 -23.11
C VAL A 35 0.15 10.76 -24.03
N ASN A 36 -0.28 10.60 -25.28
CA ASN A 36 -0.45 11.74 -26.19
C ASN A 36 -1.55 12.70 -25.71
N THR A 37 -2.62 12.17 -25.12
CA THR A 37 -3.69 12.99 -24.54
C THR A 37 -3.15 13.84 -23.40
N LEU A 38 -2.36 13.23 -22.50
CA LEU A 38 -1.73 13.92 -21.38
C LEU A 38 -0.71 14.96 -21.85
N VAL A 39 0.06 14.68 -22.91
CA VAL A 39 1.00 15.63 -23.52
C VAL A 39 0.28 16.84 -24.09
N THR A 40 -0.82 16.64 -24.83
CA THR A 40 -1.64 17.75 -25.35
C THR A 40 -2.26 18.56 -24.22
N ALA A 41 -2.75 17.90 -23.17
CA ALA A 41 -3.29 18.57 -21.99
C ALA A 41 -2.21 19.39 -21.27
N ALA A 42 -1.00 18.85 -21.11
CA ALA A 42 0.13 19.56 -20.49
C ALA A 42 0.54 20.77 -21.33
N LYS A 43 0.66 20.63 -22.66
CA LYS A 43 0.91 21.78 -23.57
C LYS A 43 -0.13 22.88 -23.43
N LYS A 44 -1.41 22.52 -23.29
CA LYS A 44 -2.50 23.48 -23.11
C LYS A 44 -2.48 24.15 -21.73
N ALA A 45 -2.18 23.39 -20.68
CA ALA A 45 -2.08 23.91 -19.31
C ALA A 45 -0.84 24.80 -19.12
N GLY A 46 0.25 24.53 -19.84
CA GLY A 46 1.47 25.33 -19.81
C GLY A 46 2.23 25.29 -18.49
N THR A 47 1.90 24.36 -17.58
CA THR A 47 2.54 24.22 -16.28
C THR A 47 3.54 23.06 -16.24
N ARG A 48 4.57 23.22 -15.41
CA ARG A 48 5.56 22.19 -15.07
C ARG A 48 5.29 21.54 -13.71
N ASP A 49 4.27 22.03 -13.00
CA ASP A 49 3.86 21.54 -11.70
C ASP A 49 2.80 20.43 -11.87
N LEU A 50 3.06 19.27 -11.26
CA LEU A 50 2.18 18.10 -11.35
C LEU A 50 0.81 18.38 -10.72
N SER A 51 0.76 19.04 -9.56
CA SER A 51 -0.48 19.32 -8.85
C SER A 51 -1.35 20.31 -9.60
N GLU A 52 -0.76 21.38 -10.13
CA GLU A 52 -1.45 22.34 -11.00
C GLU A 52 -1.98 21.65 -12.27
N PHE A 53 -1.19 20.78 -12.90
CA PHE A 53 -1.61 20.02 -14.08
C PHE A 53 -2.82 19.13 -13.79
N LEU A 54 -2.78 18.35 -12.71
CA LEU A 54 -3.87 17.44 -12.33
C LEU A 54 -5.15 18.25 -12.01
N THR A 55 -5.01 19.35 -11.28
CA THR A 55 -6.13 20.25 -10.93
C THR A 55 -6.74 20.90 -12.17
N ALA A 56 -5.92 21.44 -13.07
CA ALA A 56 -6.38 22.17 -14.26
C ALA A 56 -7.02 21.25 -15.32
N THR A 57 -6.63 19.98 -15.37
CA THR A 57 -7.07 19.04 -16.42
C THR A 57 -8.11 18.03 -15.93
N GLY A 58 -8.24 17.82 -14.61
CA GLY A 58 -9.08 16.80 -14.02
C GLY A 58 -8.57 15.37 -14.24
N HIS A 59 -7.35 15.20 -14.78
CA HIS A 59 -6.71 13.89 -14.86
C HIS A 59 -6.30 13.40 -13.47
N SER A 60 -6.31 12.09 -13.28
CA SER A 60 -5.84 11.47 -12.04
C SER A 60 -4.34 11.23 -12.06
N ILE A 61 -3.71 11.15 -10.89
CA ILE A 61 -2.29 10.78 -10.79
C ILE A 61 -2.02 9.38 -11.39
N ASP A 62 -3.01 8.49 -11.31
CA ASP A 62 -2.94 7.16 -11.91
C ASP A 62 -2.94 7.19 -13.45
N ASP A 63 -3.45 8.26 -14.07
CA ASP A 63 -3.32 8.47 -15.51
C ASP A 63 -1.87 8.75 -15.90
N VAL A 64 -1.18 9.59 -15.13
CA VAL A 64 0.22 10.00 -15.37
C VAL A 64 1.17 8.80 -15.27
N TYR A 65 1.01 7.97 -14.24
CA TYR A 65 1.91 6.87 -13.92
C TYR A 65 1.47 5.50 -14.46
N ARG A 66 0.55 5.49 -15.43
CA ARG A 66 0.06 4.26 -16.05
C ARG A 66 1.15 3.60 -16.89
N GLY A 67 1.35 2.30 -16.71
CA GLY A 67 2.31 1.53 -17.50
C GLY A 67 3.73 2.08 -17.30
N THR A 68 4.34 2.62 -18.35
CA THR A 68 5.67 3.27 -18.30
C THR A 68 5.59 4.79 -18.34
N GLY A 69 4.41 5.38 -18.14
CA GLY A 69 4.21 6.83 -18.10
C GLY A 69 4.91 7.47 -16.89
N THR A 70 5.49 8.64 -17.11
CA THR A 70 6.15 9.46 -16.07
C THR A 70 5.87 10.93 -16.36
N TRP A 71 5.87 11.76 -15.33
CA TRP A 71 5.60 13.20 -15.47
C TRP A 71 6.68 13.88 -16.31
N THR A 72 7.95 13.54 -16.08
CA THR A 72 9.09 14.03 -16.87
C THR A 72 8.93 13.69 -18.35
N THR A 73 8.46 12.49 -18.68
CA THR A 73 8.25 12.09 -20.08
C THR A 73 7.14 12.94 -20.72
N ILE A 74 6.06 13.22 -19.98
CA ILE A 74 4.98 14.09 -20.45
C ILE A 74 5.52 15.51 -20.68
N LEU A 75 6.26 16.08 -19.72
CA LEU A 75 6.83 17.42 -19.84
C LEU A 75 7.81 17.56 -21.01
N ARG A 76 8.70 16.59 -21.21
CA ARG A 76 9.66 16.60 -22.33
C ARG A 76 8.94 16.51 -23.69
N ARG A 77 7.94 15.63 -23.82
CA ARG A 77 7.13 15.53 -25.05
C ARG A 77 6.20 16.73 -25.25
N ALA A 78 5.87 17.43 -24.17
CA ALA A 78 5.14 18.69 -24.19
C ALA A 78 6.04 19.91 -24.48
N GLU A 79 7.37 19.73 -24.59
CA GLU A 79 8.35 20.82 -24.74
C GLU A 79 8.34 21.81 -23.56
N LEU A 80 7.89 21.36 -22.38
CA LEU A 80 7.86 22.14 -21.14
C LEU A 80 9.05 21.86 -20.23
N ALA A 81 9.84 20.83 -20.53
CA ALA A 81 11.10 20.55 -19.87
C ALA A 81 12.18 20.21 -20.90
N PRO A 82 13.45 20.58 -20.66
CA PRO A 82 14.52 20.27 -21.58
C PRO A 82 14.69 18.75 -21.71
N THR A 83 14.92 18.30 -22.94
CA THR A 83 15.45 16.96 -23.18
C THR A 83 16.97 17.07 -23.13
N PRO A 84 17.66 16.29 -22.28
CA PRO A 84 19.12 16.30 -22.20
C PRO A 84 19.76 16.03 -23.56
N ALA A 85 20.84 16.73 -23.90
CA ALA A 85 21.60 16.46 -25.12
C ALA A 85 22.25 15.07 -25.08
N GLU A 86 22.66 14.62 -23.89
CA GLU A 86 23.19 13.29 -23.63
C GLU A 86 22.31 12.55 -22.61
N LEU A 87 22.15 11.24 -22.79
CA LEU A 87 21.36 10.42 -21.89
C LEU A 87 22.00 10.39 -20.49
N VAL A 88 21.25 10.84 -19.48
CA VAL A 88 21.65 10.68 -18.09
C VAL A 88 21.54 9.21 -17.72
N ALA A 89 22.68 8.58 -17.40
CA ALA A 89 22.74 7.15 -17.10
C ALA A 89 21.78 6.78 -15.96
N GLY A 90 20.95 5.75 -16.17
CA GLY A 90 20.00 5.25 -15.18
C GLY A 90 18.70 6.08 -15.01
N GLU A 91 18.61 7.30 -15.56
CA GLU A 91 17.46 8.20 -15.35
C GLU A 91 16.13 7.54 -15.75
N ALA A 92 16.06 6.92 -16.93
CA ALA A 92 14.85 6.29 -17.43
C ALA A 92 14.35 5.14 -16.54
N GLU A 93 15.26 4.37 -15.94
CA GLU A 93 14.88 3.29 -15.02
C GLU A 93 14.40 3.83 -13.67
N LEU A 94 15.03 4.91 -13.18
CA LEU A 94 14.59 5.60 -11.96
C LEU A 94 13.22 6.25 -12.13
N LEU A 95 12.97 6.93 -13.25
CA LEU A 95 11.67 7.56 -13.52
C LEU A 95 10.53 6.54 -13.56
N LYS A 96 10.76 5.33 -14.07
CA LYS A 96 9.77 4.23 -14.02
C LYS A 96 9.42 3.80 -12.59
N ARG A 97 10.28 4.09 -11.60
CA ARG A 97 10.05 3.78 -10.18
C ARG A 97 9.17 4.78 -9.47
N MET A 98 8.90 5.96 -10.02
CA MET A 98 8.05 6.97 -9.38
C MET A 98 6.66 6.42 -9.01
N ARG A 99 6.10 5.55 -9.86
CA ARG A 99 4.83 4.86 -9.56
C ARG A 99 4.84 4.02 -8.27
N ALA A 100 6.02 3.59 -7.80
CA ALA A 100 6.19 2.80 -6.59
C ALA A 100 6.05 3.64 -5.30
N PHE A 101 5.89 4.97 -5.40
CA PHE A 101 5.63 5.88 -4.29
C PHE A 101 4.17 6.29 -4.18
N LEU A 102 3.33 5.95 -5.18
CA LEU A 102 1.91 6.33 -5.21
C LEU A 102 1.10 5.79 -4.04
N HIS A 103 1.60 4.85 -3.26
CA HIS A 103 0.90 4.36 -2.07
C HIS A 103 1.23 5.16 -0.80
N VAL A 104 2.24 6.04 -0.79
CA VAL A 104 2.66 6.78 0.41
C VAL A 104 1.51 7.62 0.96
N ASP A 105 1.10 7.31 2.18
CA ASP A 105 -0.01 7.91 2.93
C ASP A 105 0.41 8.28 4.36
N ASP A 106 1.69 8.55 4.52
CA ASP A 106 2.35 8.88 5.78
C ASP A 106 3.20 10.15 5.56
N ALA A 107 2.89 11.22 6.30
CA ALA A 107 3.52 12.52 6.12
C ALA A 107 4.99 12.52 6.57
N GLU A 108 5.33 11.77 7.61
CA GLU A 108 6.70 11.64 8.11
C GLU A 108 7.60 10.96 7.07
N ARG A 109 7.17 9.78 6.58
CA ARG A 109 7.87 9.10 5.47
C ARG A 109 7.98 9.95 4.21
N ALA A 110 6.93 10.70 3.87
CA ALA A 110 6.98 11.60 2.71
C ALA A 110 8.04 12.69 2.89
N ALA A 111 8.13 13.29 4.07
CA ALA A 111 9.15 14.29 4.41
C ALA A 111 10.58 13.70 4.38
N GLU A 112 10.78 12.52 4.98
CA GLU A 112 12.07 11.82 4.98
C GLU A 112 12.53 11.44 3.56
N TYR A 113 11.61 10.98 2.71
CA TYR A 113 11.94 10.72 1.30
C TYR A 113 12.24 12.00 0.54
N ARG A 114 11.47 13.06 0.81
CA ARG A 114 11.61 14.36 0.16
C ARG A 114 12.96 15.00 0.44
N GLN A 115 13.53 14.81 1.63
CA GLN A 115 14.88 15.29 1.98
C GLN A 115 15.93 14.97 0.91
N PHE A 116 15.92 13.75 0.37
CA PHE A 116 16.88 13.29 -0.63
C PHE A 116 16.67 13.89 -2.03
N THR A 117 15.63 14.71 -2.21
CA THR A 117 15.41 15.48 -3.44
C THR A 117 16.06 16.86 -3.40
N HIS A 118 16.62 17.30 -2.27
CA HIS A 118 17.29 18.60 -2.13
C HIS A 118 18.81 18.52 -2.41
N ASP A 119 19.42 19.66 -2.76
CA ASP A 119 20.85 19.71 -3.11
C ASP A 119 21.74 19.52 -1.87
N ASP A 120 21.26 19.98 -0.72
CA ASP A 120 21.86 19.88 0.60
C ASP A 120 21.41 18.64 1.40
N ALA A 121 20.90 17.61 0.70
CA ALA A 121 20.52 16.34 1.33
C ALA A 121 21.67 15.77 2.17
N ARG A 122 21.36 15.45 3.44
CA ARG A 122 22.29 14.83 4.40
C ARG A 122 22.82 13.50 3.88
N SER A 123 24.07 13.19 4.23
CA SER A 123 24.62 11.85 3.96
C SER A 123 23.86 10.81 4.76
N TYR A 124 23.74 9.60 4.21
CA TYR A 124 23.15 8.46 4.93
C TYR A 124 23.85 8.21 6.28
N ASP A 125 25.18 8.34 6.30
CA ASP A 125 26.00 8.04 7.48
C ASP A 125 25.84 9.09 8.60
N ASP A 126 25.27 10.26 8.28
CA ASP A 126 25.00 11.34 9.26
C ASP A 126 23.59 11.22 9.87
N LEU A 127 22.77 10.28 9.40
CA LEU A 127 21.42 10.05 9.89
C LEU A 127 21.41 9.16 11.14
N SER A 128 20.45 9.40 12.04
CA SER A 128 20.15 8.47 13.12
C SER A 128 19.68 7.11 12.58
N GLU A 129 19.79 6.04 13.37
CA GLU A 129 19.38 4.69 12.92
C GLU A 129 17.90 4.64 12.47
N PHE A 130 17.04 5.43 13.12
CA PHE A 130 15.62 5.54 12.75
C PHE A 130 15.43 6.18 11.37
N GLU A 131 16.08 7.33 11.14
CA GLU A 131 16.09 8.02 9.83
C GLU A 131 16.75 7.17 8.74
N GLN A 132 17.82 6.42 9.07
CA GLN A 132 18.44 5.46 8.17
C GLN A 132 17.45 4.37 7.72
N GLY A 133 16.50 3.99 8.59
CA GLY A 133 15.40 3.10 8.23
C GLY A 133 14.58 3.63 7.05
N TYR A 134 14.13 4.89 7.11
CA TYR A 134 13.44 5.54 5.99
C TYR A 134 14.34 5.67 4.76
N ALA A 135 15.61 6.03 4.94
CA ALA A 135 16.57 6.14 3.83
C ALA A 135 16.76 4.79 3.10
N ARG A 136 16.81 3.67 3.83
CA ARG A 136 16.86 2.31 3.24
C ARG A 136 15.57 1.96 2.50
N MET A 137 14.41 2.35 3.02
CA MET A 137 13.12 2.17 2.33
C MET A 137 13.08 2.95 1.00
N LEU A 138 13.49 4.22 1.00
CA LEU A 138 13.64 5.04 -0.21
C LEU A 138 14.59 4.37 -1.21
N PHE A 139 15.79 4.00 -0.74
CA PHE A 139 16.81 3.39 -1.58
C PHE A 139 16.27 2.15 -2.30
N PHE A 140 15.61 1.24 -1.60
CA PHE A 140 15.10 0.00 -2.21
C PHE A 140 13.82 0.20 -3.04
N ASN A 141 13.11 1.31 -2.88
CA ASN A 141 12.04 1.71 -3.81
C ASN A 141 12.61 2.14 -5.17
N LEU A 142 13.76 2.83 -5.16
CA LEU A 142 14.48 3.25 -6.36
C LEU A 142 15.26 2.09 -6.99
N TRP A 143 15.92 1.28 -6.18
CA TRP A 143 16.80 0.19 -6.58
C TRP A 143 16.50 -1.11 -5.83
N ASP A 144 15.40 -1.78 -6.19
CA ASP A 144 15.02 -3.08 -5.59
C ASP A 144 16.06 -4.21 -5.77
N LYS A 145 17.04 -4.01 -6.66
CA LYS A 145 18.21 -4.88 -6.91
C LYS A 145 19.53 -4.15 -6.67
N ALA A 146 19.56 -3.20 -5.74
CA ALA A 146 20.74 -2.40 -5.34
C ALA A 146 21.31 -1.41 -6.38
N GLY A 147 20.98 -1.53 -7.66
CA GLY A 147 21.35 -0.53 -8.67
C GLY A 147 22.84 -0.45 -9.00
N GLY A 148 23.64 -1.40 -8.52
CA GLY A 148 25.11 -1.39 -8.66
C GLY A 148 25.83 -0.67 -7.53
N HIS A 149 25.12 -0.12 -6.54
CA HIS A 149 25.73 0.58 -5.42
C HIS A 149 26.27 -0.35 -4.35
N SER A 150 27.44 0.00 -3.83
CA SER A 150 28.11 -0.75 -2.76
C SER A 150 27.65 -0.31 -1.36
N THR A 151 27.21 0.95 -1.22
CA THR A 151 26.72 1.53 0.04
C THR A 151 25.45 2.36 -0.19
N TYR A 152 24.67 2.55 0.87
CA TYR A 152 23.47 3.41 0.83
C TYR A 152 23.83 4.87 0.58
N SER A 153 24.89 5.35 1.23
CA SER A 153 25.44 6.70 1.07
C SER A 153 25.78 7.01 -0.39
N GLU A 154 26.50 6.10 -1.07
CA GLU A 154 26.84 6.21 -2.49
C GLU A 154 25.59 6.31 -3.38
N GLY A 155 24.63 5.38 -3.21
CA GLY A 155 23.45 5.37 -4.07
C GLY A 155 22.52 6.56 -3.84
N LEU A 156 22.29 6.96 -2.59
CA LEU A 156 21.49 8.14 -2.28
C LEU A 156 22.17 9.43 -2.79
N ALA A 157 23.50 9.54 -2.63
CA ALA A 157 24.26 10.66 -3.19
C ALA A 157 24.20 10.71 -4.73
N SER A 158 24.08 9.55 -5.39
CA SER A 158 23.96 9.48 -6.86
C SER A 158 22.70 10.17 -7.39
N LEU A 159 21.66 10.38 -6.56
CA LEU A 159 20.48 11.15 -6.96
C LEU A 159 20.83 12.60 -7.32
N ARG A 160 21.91 13.17 -6.78
CA ARG A 160 22.33 14.55 -7.08
C ARG A 160 22.57 14.76 -8.59
N SER A 161 23.01 13.74 -9.32
CA SER A 161 23.18 13.78 -10.78
C SER A 161 21.91 13.49 -11.57
N GLN A 162 20.76 13.31 -10.90
CA GLN A 162 19.47 12.94 -11.48
C GLN A 162 18.41 14.05 -11.26
N PRO A 163 18.60 15.28 -11.82
CA PRO A 163 17.75 16.42 -11.51
C PRO A 163 16.27 16.20 -11.89
N ALA A 164 16.00 15.50 -12.99
CA ALA A 164 14.62 15.20 -13.41
C ALA A 164 13.94 14.20 -12.46
N VAL A 165 14.67 13.18 -12.01
CA VAL A 165 14.16 12.19 -11.04
C VAL A 165 13.85 12.88 -9.71
N ARG A 166 14.77 13.72 -9.21
CA ARG A 166 14.57 14.48 -7.97
C ARG A 166 13.37 15.41 -8.06
N ALA A 167 13.25 16.16 -9.15
CA ALA A 167 12.12 17.06 -9.38
C ALA A 167 10.78 16.30 -9.46
N GLU A 168 10.74 15.16 -10.16
CA GLU A 168 9.52 14.36 -10.27
C GLU A 168 9.14 13.69 -8.95
N LEU A 169 10.10 13.14 -8.21
CA LEU A 169 9.86 12.56 -6.89
C LEU A 169 9.35 13.62 -5.90
N ALA A 170 9.95 14.81 -5.91
CA ALA A 170 9.53 15.94 -5.08
C ALA A 170 8.06 16.31 -5.35
N GLN A 171 7.71 16.60 -6.61
CA GLN A 171 6.35 16.96 -6.98
C GLN A 171 5.33 15.86 -6.69
N LEU A 172 5.72 14.59 -6.90
CA LEU A 172 4.89 13.46 -6.54
C LEU A 172 4.60 13.42 -5.03
N LEU A 173 5.63 13.51 -4.19
CA LEU A 173 5.46 13.46 -2.73
C LEU A 173 4.66 14.66 -2.23
N ASP A 174 4.93 15.87 -2.74
CA ASP A 174 4.20 17.09 -2.40
C ASP A 174 2.70 16.94 -2.75
N HIS A 175 2.40 16.47 -3.97
CA HIS A 175 1.03 16.19 -4.37
C HIS A 175 0.35 15.18 -3.45
N LEU A 176 1.04 14.10 -3.07
CA LEU A 176 0.46 13.10 -2.18
C LEU A 176 0.14 13.70 -0.81
N VAL A 177 1.03 14.54 -0.25
CA VAL A 177 0.79 15.23 1.02
C VAL A 177 -0.43 16.14 0.94
N ASP A 178 -0.57 16.89 -0.15
CA ASP A 178 -1.66 17.85 -0.35
C ASP A 178 -3.00 17.20 -0.76
N SER A 179 -2.98 15.94 -1.21
CA SER A 179 -4.19 15.23 -1.69
C SER A 179 -5.20 14.83 -0.60
N GLY A 180 -4.94 15.17 0.67
CA GLY A 180 -5.81 14.83 1.81
C GLY A 180 -5.83 13.35 2.20
N ARG A 181 -4.95 12.53 1.60
CA ARG A 181 -4.87 11.08 1.85
C ARG A 181 -4.02 10.68 3.06
N MET A 182 -3.25 11.63 3.58
CA MET A 182 -2.34 11.38 4.70
C MET A 182 -3.13 10.94 5.92
N ARG A 183 -2.63 9.93 6.62
CA ARG A 183 -3.26 9.41 7.83
C ARG A 183 -2.45 9.80 9.05
N ASP A 184 -3.13 9.90 10.19
CA ASP A 184 -2.49 10.16 11.47
C ASP A 184 -1.50 9.05 11.80
N ALA A 185 -0.29 9.45 12.21
CA ALA A 185 0.76 8.52 12.54
C ALA A 185 0.38 7.69 13.77
N GLN A 186 0.57 6.38 13.65
CA GLN A 186 0.40 5.44 14.74
C GLN A 186 1.63 4.51 14.78
N PRO A 187 2.74 4.95 15.41
CA PRO A 187 3.99 4.21 15.39
C PRO A 187 3.91 2.86 16.09
N LEU A 188 4.78 1.95 15.68
CA LEU A 188 5.00 0.72 16.41
C LEU A 188 5.58 1.02 17.80
N GLU A 189 5.13 0.24 18.79
CA GLU A 189 5.50 0.44 20.19
C GLU A 189 6.42 -0.69 20.70
N GLY A 190 6.99 -0.47 21.89
CA GLY A 190 7.77 -1.48 22.61
C GLY A 190 9.01 -1.93 21.82
N PRO A 191 9.19 -3.25 21.57
CA PRO A 191 10.40 -3.79 20.94
C PRO A 191 10.55 -3.41 19.45
N HIS A 192 9.57 -2.71 18.87
CA HIS A 192 9.58 -2.26 17.48
C HIS A 192 9.61 -0.74 17.32
N VAL A 193 9.82 0.02 18.39
CA VAL A 193 9.83 1.50 18.36
C VAL A 193 10.91 2.07 17.43
N HIS A 194 11.97 1.32 17.15
CA HIS A 194 13.03 1.71 16.21
C HIS A 194 12.72 1.40 14.74
N ILE A 195 11.59 0.74 14.45
CA ILE A 195 11.18 0.38 13.09
C ILE A 195 10.26 1.50 12.55
N PRO A 196 10.60 2.14 11.42
CA PRO A 196 9.87 3.30 10.87
C PRO A 196 8.60 2.88 10.12
N LEU A 197 7.72 2.12 10.79
CA LEU A 197 6.43 1.69 10.27
C LEU A 197 5.31 2.14 11.21
N HIS A 198 4.21 2.55 10.60
CA HIS A 198 3.01 3.03 11.26
C HIS A 198 1.87 2.05 10.99
N VAL A 199 1.12 1.72 12.05
CA VAL A 199 -0.07 0.90 11.98
C VAL A 199 -1.11 1.57 11.09
N HIS A 200 -1.74 0.79 10.24
CA HIS A 200 -2.71 1.19 9.22
C HIS A 200 -2.16 2.03 8.07
N HIS A 201 -0.84 2.09 7.86
CA HIS A 201 -0.23 2.70 6.68
C HIS A 201 0.10 1.68 5.59
N ALA A 202 0.15 2.16 4.34
CA ALA A 202 0.45 1.32 3.19
C ALA A 202 1.96 1.26 2.93
N TYR A 203 2.45 0.06 2.64
CA TYR A 203 3.85 -0.21 2.32
C TYR A 203 3.95 -1.18 1.15
N ASN A 204 4.87 -0.92 0.24
CA ASN A 204 5.23 -1.92 -0.75
C ASN A 204 6.22 -2.93 -0.15
N ARG A 205 6.55 -3.99 -0.90
CA ARG A 205 7.45 -5.04 -0.43
C ARG A 205 8.85 -4.53 -0.10
N SER A 206 9.41 -3.64 -0.93
CA SER A 206 10.77 -3.10 -0.72
C SER A 206 10.85 -2.35 0.60
N GLU A 207 9.84 -1.53 0.91
CA GLU A 207 9.77 -0.79 2.15
C GLU A 207 9.66 -1.70 3.37
N ILE A 208 8.76 -2.70 3.34
CA ILE A 208 8.60 -3.64 4.47
C ILE A 208 9.91 -4.37 4.73
N LEU A 209 10.56 -4.91 3.69
CA LEU A 209 11.81 -5.64 3.85
C LEU A 209 12.95 -4.77 4.35
N ALA A 210 13.00 -3.51 3.91
CA ALA A 210 14.02 -2.54 4.33
C ALA A 210 13.83 -2.10 5.79
N ALA A 211 12.59 -1.75 6.16
CA ALA A 211 12.26 -1.32 7.52
C ALA A 211 12.49 -2.43 8.55
N MET A 212 12.15 -3.68 8.20
CA MET A 212 12.39 -4.85 9.05
C MET A 212 13.86 -5.32 9.04
N GLY A 213 14.77 -4.64 8.32
CA GLY A 213 16.19 -4.99 8.27
C GLY A 213 16.53 -6.28 7.52
N VAL A 214 15.56 -6.91 6.85
CA VAL A 214 15.77 -8.15 6.09
C VAL A 214 16.42 -7.87 4.73
N ALA A 215 16.01 -6.78 4.07
CA ALA A 215 16.69 -6.32 2.87
C ALA A 215 17.90 -5.48 3.23
N ARG A 216 19.08 -5.87 2.72
CA ARG A 216 20.33 -5.12 2.92
C ARG A 216 21.31 -5.29 1.77
N LEU A 217 22.13 -4.26 1.53
CA LEU A 217 23.26 -4.35 0.60
C LEU A 217 24.22 -5.47 1.04
N GLY A 218 24.74 -6.23 0.07
CA GLY A 218 25.56 -7.41 0.33
C GLY A 218 24.79 -8.62 0.90
N GLY A 219 23.46 -8.54 1.02
CA GLY A 219 22.60 -9.61 1.53
C GLY A 219 21.39 -9.87 0.65
N GLN A 220 20.26 -10.19 1.31
CA GLN A 220 18.99 -10.39 0.61
C GLN A 220 18.50 -9.05 0.04
N LEU A 221 18.05 -9.06 -1.22
CA LEU A 221 17.52 -7.88 -1.90
C LEU A 221 16.02 -8.04 -2.18
N PRO A 222 15.21 -6.96 -2.12
CA PRO A 222 13.76 -7.04 -2.33
C PRO A 222 13.34 -7.61 -3.68
N GLY A 223 14.13 -7.38 -4.73
CA GLY A 223 13.88 -7.88 -6.08
C GLY A 223 13.93 -9.41 -6.19
N PHE A 224 14.58 -10.10 -5.25
CA PHE A 224 14.73 -11.56 -5.22
C PHE A 224 13.86 -12.24 -4.15
N PHE A 225 13.10 -11.48 -3.38
CA PHE A 225 12.25 -12.02 -2.32
C PHE A 225 10.92 -12.53 -2.89
N ALA A 226 10.62 -13.82 -2.66
CA ALA A 226 9.40 -14.48 -3.17
C ALA A 226 8.50 -15.05 -2.06
N GLN A 227 8.89 -14.97 -0.79
CA GLN A 227 8.17 -15.60 0.32
C GLN A 227 7.03 -14.71 0.83
N GLY A 228 5.96 -15.33 1.35
CA GLY A 228 4.81 -14.63 1.95
C GLY A 228 4.89 -14.47 3.48
N VAL A 229 5.91 -15.05 4.10
CA VAL A 229 6.23 -14.89 5.53
C VAL A 229 7.71 -14.64 5.66
N LEU A 230 8.04 -13.77 6.60
CA LEU A 230 9.39 -13.31 6.86
C LEU A 230 9.68 -13.46 8.34
N TRP A 231 10.69 -14.26 8.66
CA TRP A 231 11.28 -14.29 9.99
C TRP A 231 12.47 -13.35 10.02
N ASP A 232 12.37 -12.29 10.80
CA ASP A 232 13.51 -11.43 11.14
C ASP A 232 14.06 -11.83 12.50
N ALA A 233 15.26 -12.40 12.49
CA ALA A 233 15.93 -12.85 13.69
C ALA A 233 16.39 -11.70 14.60
N ALA A 234 16.72 -10.53 14.03
CA ALA A 234 17.20 -9.38 14.80
C ALA A 234 16.09 -8.80 15.68
N ASN A 235 14.90 -8.61 15.11
CA ASN A 235 13.73 -8.16 15.87
C ASN A 235 12.89 -9.31 16.44
N ARG A 236 13.32 -10.58 16.30
CA ARG A 236 12.58 -11.79 16.69
C ARG A 236 11.11 -11.76 16.24
N THR A 237 10.87 -11.39 14.98
CA THR A 237 9.54 -11.06 14.48
C THR A 237 9.16 -11.83 13.22
N ASP A 238 7.98 -12.44 13.24
CA ASP A 238 7.32 -12.97 12.04
C ASP A 238 6.46 -11.88 11.39
N SER A 239 6.80 -11.46 10.17
CA SER A 239 5.96 -10.60 9.34
C SER A 239 5.16 -11.43 8.36
N LEU A 240 3.83 -11.38 8.48
CA LEU A 240 2.89 -12.14 7.65
C LEU A 240 2.38 -11.24 6.52
N LEU A 241 2.81 -11.49 5.29
CA LEU A 241 2.40 -10.72 4.10
C LEU A 241 1.19 -11.40 3.43
N ILE A 242 0.00 -11.01 3.87
CA ILE A 242 -1.28 -11.64 3.55
C ILE A 242 -1.87 -11.00 2.29
N THR A 243 -2.30 -11.84 1.35
CA THR A 243 -3.00 -11.43 0.12
C THR A 243 -4.32 -12.20 0.03
N LEU A 244 -5.46 -11.50 0.11
CA LEU A 244 -6.78 -12.14 0.20
C LEU A 244 -7.18 -12.87 -1.10
N THR A 245 -7.16 -12.20 -2.25
CA THR A 245 -7.39 -12.83 -3.56
C THR A 245 -6.06 -13.24 -4.18
N LYS A 246 -5.88 -14.54 -4.42
CA LYS A 246 -4.65 -15.05 -5.03
C LYS A 246 -4.65 -14.94 -6.56
N ASN A 247 -5.81 -14.86 -7.23
CA ASN A 247 -5.93 -14.59 -8.67
C ASN A 247 -7.08 -13.63 -9.03
N ALA A 248 -6.92 -12.89 -10.13
CA ALA A 248 -7.94 -12.00 -10.70
C ALA A 248 -9.06 -12.74 -11.46
N SER A 249 -8.91 -14.05 -11.73
CA SER A 249 -9.93 -14.93 -12.31
C SER A 249 -10.87 -15.55 -11.26
N ASP A 250 -10.54 -15.41 -9.98
CA ASP A 250 -11.23 -16.09 -8.88
C ASP A 250 -12.39 -15.26 -8.32
N PHE A 251 -12.98 -14.37 -9.14
CA PHE A 251 -14.25 -13.69 -8.83
C PHE A 251 -15.47 -14.63 -8.87
N ALA A 252 -15.27 -15.94 -9.06
CA ALA A 252 -16.32 -16.92 -8.82
C ALA A 252 -16.65 -16.92 -7.32
N GLU A 253 -17.90 -16.58 -7.01
CA GLU A 253 -18.50 -16.30 -5.70
C GLU A 253 -18.43 -17.47 -4.66
N SER A 254 -17.69 -18.55 -4.94
CA SER A 254 -17.72 -19.79 -4.15
C SER A 254 -16.38 -20.24 -3.56
N VAL A 255 -15.27 -19.54 -3.76
CA VAL A 255 -14.00 -19.87 -3.07
C VAL A 255 -13.93 -19.07 -1.77
N ARG A 256 -14.24 -19.71 -0.64
CA ARG A 256 -14.00 -19.11 0.70
C ARG A 256 -12.57 -18.62 0.77
N TYR A 257 -12.39 -17.35 1.10
CA TYR A 257 -11.10 -16.80 1.43
C TYR A 257 -10.47 -17.62 2.56
N LYS A 258 -9.26 -18.13 2.33
CA LYS A 258 -8.49 -18.84 3.37
C LYS A 258 -8.01 -17.90 4.47
N ASP A 259 -7.80 -16.64 4.11
CA ASP A 259 -7.43 -15.55 5.02
C ASP A 259 -8.60 -14.57 5.07
N TYR A 260 -9.11 -14.21 6.25
CA TYR A 260 -10.25 -13.30 6.37
C TYR A 260 -10.32 -12.64 7.75
N PRO A 261 -10.85 -11.40 7.83
CA PRO A 261 -11.11 -10.79 9.13
C PRO A 261 -12.31 -11.46 9.81
N VAL A 262 -12.13 -11.89 11.06
CA VAL A 262 -13.20 -12.47 11.90
C VAL A 262 -14.00 -11.36 12.58
N SER A 263 -13.32 -10.29 12.99
CA SER A 263 -13.88 -9.06 13.54
C SER A 263 -12.85 -7.95 13.37
N ARG A 264 -13.16 -6.70 13.77
CA ARG A 264 -12.18 -5.61 13.72
C ARG A 264 -10.89 -5.89 14.49
N THR A 265 -10.93 -6.74 15.53
CA THR A 265 -9.76 -7.07 16.37
C THR A 265 -9.27 -8.51 16.20
N ARG A 266 -9.82 -9.29 15.25
CA ARG A 266 -9.43 -10.69 15.03
C ARG A 266 -9.30 -11.00 13.55
N PHE A 267 -8.21 -11.64 13.17
CA PHE A 267 -7.92 -12.04 11.80
C PHE A 267 -7.60 -13.54 11.73
N HIS A 268 -8.24 -14.25 10.80
CA HIS A 268 -7.92 -15.64 10.51
C HIS A 268 -6.91 -15.71 9.37
N TRP A 269 -5.81 -16.43 9.58
CA TRP A 269 -4.72 -16.60 8.63
C TRP A 269 -4.34 -18.08 8.50
N GLU A 270 -4.17 -18.55 7.27
CA GLU A 270 -3.68 -19.90 6.96
C GLU A 270 -2.17 -19.89 6.73
N SER A 271 -1.44 -20.72 7.48
CA SER A 271 0.00 -20.87 7.34
C SER A 271 0.42 -21.54 6.02
N GLN A 272 1.73 -21.60 5.75
CA GLN A 272 2.22 -22.39 4.62
C GLN A 272 1.81 -23.87 4.77
N ASN A 273 1.51 -24.52 3.65
CA ASN A 273 0.97 -25.90 3.59
C ASN A 273 1.69 -26.92 4.48
N ALA A 274 2.99 -26.78 4.72
CA ALA A 274 3.78 -27.73 5.51
C ALA A 274 3.87 -27.40 7.01
N THR A 275 3.42 -26.22 7.45
CA THR A 275 3.61 -25.73 8.81
C THR A 275 2.60 -26.36 9.76
N ALA A 276 3.03 -27.41 10.47
CA ALA A 276 2.29 -28.08 11.53
C ALA A 276 2.45 -27.41 12.91
N PRO A 277 1.48 -27.53 13.85
CA PRO A 277 1.57 -27.01 15.21
C PRO A 277 2.82 -27.48 15.96
N GLU A 278 3.27 -28.69 15.68
CA GLU A 278 4.42 -29.34 16.32
C GLU A 278 5.75 -28.93 15.67
N SER A 279 5.72 -28.28 14.51
CA SER A 279 6.92 -27.79 13.84
C SER A 279 7.54 -26.61 14.59
N ALA A 280 8.84 -26.36 14.40
CA ALA A 280 9.52 -25.22 15.02
C ALA A 280 8.82 -23.86 14.74
N THR A 281 8.29 -23.68 13.53
CA THR A 281 7.55 -22.45 13.17
C THR A 281 6.16 -22.43 13.81
N GLY A 282 5.44 -23.56 13.83
CA GLY A 282 4.15 -23.65 14.50
C GLY A 282 4.23 -23.42 16.01
N GLN A 283 5.28 -23.95 16.66
CA GLN A 283 5.56 -23.71 18.07
C GLN A 283 5.91 -22.25 18.34
N ARG A 284 6.74 -21.64 17.49
CA ARG A 284 7.05 -20.22 17.58
C ARG A 284 5.79 -19.36 17.50
N TYR A 285 4.88 -19.63 16.57
CA TYR A 285 3.60 -18.90 16.50
C TYR A 285 2.75 -19.06 17.76
N GLN A 286 2.63 -20.28 18.29
CA GLN A 286 1.79 -20.55 19.47
C GLN A 286 2.36 -19.94 20.76
N ASN A 287 3.67 -19.98 20.91
CA ASN A 287 4.36 -19.57 22.13
C ASN A 287 4.99 -18.18 22.02
N HIS A 288 4.75 -17.45 20.93
CA HIS A 288 5.52 -16.25 20.59
C HIS A 288 5.63 -15.25 21.75
N ALA A 289 4.50 -14.93 22.41
CA ALA A 289 4.47 -14.01 23.54
C ALA A 289 5.28 -14.51 24.75
N LYS A 290 5.27 -15.82 25.03
CA LYS A 290 6.05 -16.44 26.12
C LYS A 290 7.54 -16.50 25.79
N GLU A 291 7.87 -16.69 24.51
CA GLU A 291 9.24 -16.79 24.00
C GLU A 291 9.83 -15.41 23.66
N GLY A 292 9.09 -14.32 23.84
CA GLY A 292 9.53 -12.97 23.47
C GLY A 292 9.79 -12.82 21.97
N SER A 293 8.96 -13.45 21.14
CA SER A 293 8.88 -13.20 19.70
C SER A 293 7.56 -12.54 19.34
N HIS A 294 7.54 -11.83 18.21
CA HIS A 294 6.46 -10.94 17.83
C HIS A 294 5.90 -11.30 16.46
N VAL A 295 4.68 -10.85 16.18
CA VAL A 295 3.99 -11.10 14.92
C VAL A 295 3.39 -9.80 14.40
N LEU A 296 3.71 -9.44 13.16
CA LEU A 296 3.15 -8.29 12.45
C LEU A 296 2.33 -8.78 11.25
N LEU A 297 1.11 -8.28 11.10
CA LEU A 297 0.24 -8.62 9.97
C LEU A 297 0.23 -7.50 8.94
N PHE A 298 0.55 -7.84 7.69
CA PHE A 298 0.47 -6.94 6.54
C PHE A 298 -0.60 -7.48 5.59
N LEU A 299 -1.61 -6.70 5.25
CA LEU A 299 -2.75 -7.14 4.47
C LEU A 299 -2.88 -6.38 3.16
N ARG A 300 -3.12 -7.10 2.07
CA ARG A 300 -3.63 -6.51 0.82
C ARG A 300 -4.76 -7.34 0.25
N LYS A 301 -5.67 -6.67 -0.48
CA LYS A 301 -6.84 -7.32 -1.08
C LYS A 301 -6.44 -8.23 -2.23
N ALA A 302 -5.58 -7.76 -3.12
CA ALA A 302 -5.17 -8.47 -4.33
C ALA A 302 -3.66 -8.33 -4.56
N LYS A 303 -3.11 -9.07 -5.52
CA LYS A 303 -1.70 -8.93 -5.91
C LYS A 303 -1.41 -7.58 -6.54
N ASP A 304 -2.30 -7.11 -7.40
CA ASP A 304 -2.12 -5.92 -8.23
C ASP A 304 -3.34 -4.99 -8.12
N VAL A 305 -3.09 -3.67 -8.11
CA VAL A 305 -4.14 -2.64 -8.26
C VAL A 305 -4.58 -2.56 -9.72
N SER A 306 -3.62 -2.72 -10.62
CA SER A 306 -3.80 -2.74 -12.07
C SER A 306 -2.65 -3.54 -12.71
N PRO A 307 -2.76 -4.02 -13.96
CA PRO A 307 -1.68 -4.76 -14.61
C PRO A 307 -0.32 -4.05 -14.49
N GLY A 308 0.68 -4.73 -13.93
CA GLY A 308 2.02 -4.18 -13.73
C GLY A 308 2.20 -3.25 -12.53
N ARG A 309 1.17 -3.07 -11.69
CA ARG A 309 1.24 -2.30 -10.44
C ARG A 309 0.76 -3.15 -9.26
N ALA A 310 1.72 -3.63 -8.49
CA ALA A 310 1.46 -4.37 -7.26
C ALA A 310 0.66 -3.51 -6.26
N MET A 311 -0.30 -4.14 -5.59
CA MET A 311 -1.01 -3.53 -4.48
C MET A 311 -0.10 -3.50 -3.24
N PRO A 312 0.02 -2.34 -2.56
CA PRO A 312 0.75 -2.25 -1.31
C PRO A 312 0.02 -3.04 -0.23
N TRP A 313 0.74 -3.46 0.80
CA TRP A 313 0.15 -4.01 2.01
C TRP A 313 -0.11 -2.90 3.01
N VAL A 314 -1.24 -2.98 3.70
CA VAL A 314 -1.53 -2.17 4.88
C VAL A 314 -1.06 -2.92 6.11
N LEU A 315 -0.24 -2.28 6.96
CA LEU A 315 0.15 -2.85 8.24
C LEU A 315 -1.08 -2.87 9.18
N LEU A 316 -1.59 -4.04 9.54
CA LEU A 316 -2.62 -4.17 10.58
C LEU A 316 -2.06 -3.98 12.00
N GLY A 317 -0.74 -4.08 12.13
CA GLY A 317 -0.01 -3.92 13.38
C GLY A 317 0.33 -5.25 14.06
N PRO A 318 0.81 -5.17 15.33
CA PRO A 318 1.14 -6.33 16.13
C PRO A 318 -0.09 -7.17 16.49
N ALA A 319 0.13 -8.48 16.61
CA ALA A 319 -0.91 -9.43 16.96
C ALA A 319 -0.44 -10.48 17.95
N THR A 320 -1.39 -11.04 18.68
CA THR A 320 -1.17 -12.15 19.61
C THR A 320 -1.94 -13.38 19.16
N TYR A 321 -1.27 -14.54 19.24
CA TYR A 321 -1.89 -15.83 18.97
C TYR A 321 -3.07 -16.07 19.92
N GLU A 322 -4.25 -16.41 19.40
CA GLU A 322 -5.44 -16.76 20.20
C GLU A 322 -5.72 -18.27 20.16
N LYS A 323 -5.81 -18.84 18.96
CA LYS A 323 -6.05 -20.28 18.74
C LYS A 323 -5.68 -20.69 17.31
N HIS A 324 -5.58 -21.99 17.06
CA HIS A 324 -5.51 -22.53 15.71
C HIS A 324 -6.44 -23.73 15.52
N THR A 325 -6.66 -24.08 14.26
CA THR A 325 -7.29 -25.32 13.80
C THR A 325 -6.48 -25.91 12.66
N GLY A 326 -6.63 -27.21 12.39
CA GLY A 326 -5.87 -27.88 11.34
C GLY A 326 -4.40 -28.08 11.74
N SER A 327 -3.64 -28.69 10.82
CA SER A 327 -2.22 -28.96 11.04
C SER A 327 -1.40 -28.56 9.83
N LYS A 328 -1.65 -29.13 8.65
CA LYS A 328 -0.91 -28.82 7.41
C LYS A 328 -1.87 -28.31 6.34
N PRO A 329 -2.17 -26.99 6.28
CA PRO A 329 -1.65 -25.91 7.12
C PRO A 329 -2.39 -25.69 8.44
N MET A 330 -1.83 -24.85 9.31
CA MET A 330 -2.50 -24.29 10.49
C MET A 330 -3.36 -23.09 10.09
N GLY A 331 -4.64 -23.10 10.45
CA GLY A 331 -5.51 -21.92 10.41
C GLY A 331 -5.49 -21.21 11.76
N ILE A 332 -4.74 -20.12 11.87
CA ILE A 332 -4.50 -19.38 13.12
C ILE A 332 -5.45 -18.19 13.21
N THR A 333 -6.06 -17.99 14.38
CA THR A 333 -6.74 -16.75 14.74
C THR A 333 -5.77 -15.86 15.52
N TRP A 334 -5.47 -14.70 14.94
CA TRP A 334 -4.67 -13.66 15.56
C TRP A 334 -5.57 -12.59 16.17
N LYS A 335 -5.32 -12.21 17.42
CA LYS A 335 -5.91 -11.03 18.06
C LYS A 335 -5.03 -9.82 17.77
N LEU A 336 -5.55 -8.88 16.97
CA LEU A 336 -4.86 -7.63 16.65
C LEU A 336 -4.83 -6.73 17.89
N HIS A 337 -3.72 -6.03 18.09
CA HIS A 337 -3.59 -5.04 19.18
C HIS A 337 -4.33 -3.75 18.87
N HIS A 338 -4.48 -3.44 17.57
CA HIS A 338 -5.24 -2.30 17.09
C HIS A 338 -6.43 -2.78 16.27
N PRO A 339 -7.65 -2.24 16.49
CA PRO A 339 -8.80 -2.58 15.67
C PRO A 339 -8.59 -2.06 14.25
N MET A 340 -8.90 -2.89 13.25
CA MET A 340 -8.93 -2.46 11.85
C MET A 340 -9.85 -1.23 11.72
N PRO A 341 -9.41 -0.18 11.00
CA PRO A 341 -10.20 1.01 10.79
C PRO A 341 -11.34 0.73 9.82
N ASP A 342 -12.42 1.51 9.91
CA ASP A 342 -13.64 1.26 9.14
C ASP A 342 -13.41 1.34 7.63
N TRP A 343 -12.57 2.27 7.18
CA TRP A 343 -12.20 2.40 5.76
C TRP A 343 -11.53 1.14 5.21
N LEU A 344 -10.82 0.37 6.05
CA LEU A 344 -10.20 -0.88 5.64
C LEU A 344 -11.20 -2.02 5.77
N TYR A 345 -11.78 -2.19 6.96
CA TYR A 345 -12.63 -3.34 7.31
C TYR A 345 -13.86 -3.46 6.41
N ALA A 346 -14.52 -2.35 6.06
CA ALA A 346 -15.72 -2.34 5.22
C ALA A 346 -15.49 -2.85 3.79
N HIS A 347 -14.23 -2.91 3.34
CA HIS A 347 -13.86 -3.36 1.99
C HIS A 347 -13.26 -4.77 1.96
N LEU A 348 -13.17 -5.42 3.13
CA LEU A 348 -12.69 -6.79 3.28
C LEU A 348 -13.83 -7.81 3.13
N PRO A 349 -13.55 -9.03 2.67
CA PRO A 349 -14.56 -10.08 2.63
C PRO A 349 -14.97 -10.44 4.06
N HIS A 350 -16.26 -10.41 4.34
CA HIS A 350 -16.83 -10.92 5.58
C HIS A 350 -17.32 -12.34 5.34
N THR A 351 -16.85 -13.28 6.14
CA THR A 351 -17.48 -14.59 6.22
C THR A 351 -18.72 -14.45 7.08
N THR A 352 -19.91 -14.63 6.50
CA THR A 352 -21.10 -14.88 7.31
C THR A 352 -20.81 -16.18 8.08
N PRO A 353 -20.84 -16.19 9.42
CA PRO A 353 -20.73 -17.45 10.14
C PRO A 353 -21.84 -18.36 9.63
N THR A 354 -21.47 -19.54 9.11
CA THR A 354 -22.45 -20.56 8.78
C THR A 354 -23.17 -20.91 10.09
N PRO A 355 -24.51 -20.81 10.16
CA PRO A 355 -25.26 -21.01 11.40
C PRO A 355 -25.06 -22.40 12.01
#